data_AF-A0A923YTE4-F1
#
_entry.id   AF-A0A923YTE4-F1
#
_cell.length_a   1.000
_cell.length_b   1.000
_cell.length_c   1.000
_cell.angle_alpha   90.00
_cell.angle_beta   90.00
_cell.angle_gamma   90.00
#
_symmetry.space_group_name_H-M   'P 1'
#
loop_
_entity.id
_entity.type
_entity.pdbx_description
1 polymer ?
#
loop_
_entity_poly.entity_id
_entity_poly.type
_entity_poly.pdbx_seq_one_letter_code
_entity_poly.pdbx_strand_id
1 'polypeptide(L)'
;GYIYPGFPAGNYYEIYGDVVKAYGPVTAKVGVNFAPAQKVFNLNFSSAQRSNTYVFGELSFSPPSTPFVLHTHLGHTGGGFDYGKQYLDYSAGVSYKYKALTFDLSVVGTNISRSDTDRAFVSAAGCAGLGFTIATCSNYWHRPAKTVAVGSITASF
;
A
#
# COMPACT_ATOMS: atom_id res chain seq x y z
N GLY A 1 -1.36 -5.70 13.15
CA GLY A 1 -0.16 -5.39 13.98
C GLY A 1 0.95 -6.37 13.67
N TYR A 2 2.20 -5.99 13.91
CA TYR A 2 3.37 -6.83 13.67
C TYR A 2 4.26 -6.91 14.90
N ILE A 3 4.83 -8.09 15.14
CA ILE A 3 5.78 -8.37 16.21
C ILE A 3 7.05 -8.94 15.59
N TYR A 4 8.18 -8.30 15.85
CA TYR A 4 9.49 -8.60 15.28
C TYR A 4 10.43 -9.12 16.38
N PRO A 5 10.69 -10.44 16.44
CA PRO A 5 11.59 -11.01 17.45
C PRO A 5 13.01 -10.40 17.41
N GLY A 6 13.52 -10.07 16.22
CA GLY A 6 14.84 -9.48 16.03
C GLY A 6 14.89 -7.95 16.03
N PHE A 7 13.75 -7.26 16.12
CA PHE A 7 13.69 -5.79 16.17
C PHE A 7 12.47 -5.31 16.97
N PRO A 8 12.45 -5.48 18.31
CA PRO A 8 11.26 -5.17 19.12
C PRO A 8 10.80 -3.71 19.05
N ALA A 9 11.69 -2.78 18.68
CA ALA A 9 11.36 -1.38 18.47
C ALA A 9 10.39 -1.14 17.30
N GLY A 10 10.29 -2.09 16.36
CA GLY A 10 9.32 -2.08 15.27
C GLY A 10 7.94 -2.64 15.65
N ASN A 11 7.77 -3.16 16.86
CA ASN A 11 6.52 -3.80 17.26
C ASN A 11 5.38 -2.78 17.34
N TYR A 12 4.22 -3.15 16.80
CA TYR A 12 3.01 -2.36 16.93
C TYR A 12 1.74 -3.20 16.84
N TYR A 13 0.68 -2.72 17.48
CA TYR A 13 -0.65 -3.28 17.34
C TYR A 13 -1.57 -2.31 16.60
N GLU A 14 -2.61 -2.88 15.99
CA GLU A 14 -3.59 -2.18 15.16
C GLU A 14 -4.94 -2.86 15.36
N ILE A 15 -6.01 -2.08 15.39
CA ILE A 15 -7.39 -2.55 15.38
C ILE A 15 -7.93 -2.32 13.97
N TYR A 16 -8.58 -3.33 13.40
CA TYR A 16 -9.12 -3.25 12.05
C TYR A 16 -10.51 -3.83 11.95
N GLY A 17 -11.24 -3.40 10.93
CA GLY A 17 -12.54 -3.95 10.57
C GLY A 17 -12.94 -3.54 9.17
N ASP A 18 -13.71 -4.39 8.52
CA ASP A 18 -14.29 -4.12 7.22
C ASP A 18 -15.70 -4.68 7.11
N VAL A 19 -16.45 -4.13 6.17
CA VAL A 19 -17.77 -4.62 5.79
C VAL A 19 -17.78 -4.88 4.29
N VAL A 20 -18.37 -6.01 3.91
CA VAL A 20 -18.48 -6.44 2.52
C VAL A 20 -19.94 -6.71 2.19
N LYS A 21 -20.36 -6.30 0.99
CA LYS A 21 -21.70 -6.58 0.49
C LYS A 21 -21.71 -6.81 -1.01
N ALA A 22 -22.41 -7.85 -1.43
CA ALA A 22 -22.69 -8.13 -2.83
C ALA A 22 -23.98 -7.43 -3.30
N TYR A 23 -23.90 -6.86 -4.49
CA TYR A 23 -24.97 -6.21 -5.24
C TYR A 23 -25.04 -6.87 -6.63
N GLY A 24 -25.61 -8.07 -6.68
CA GLY A 24 -25.59 -8.90 -7.89
C GLY A 24 -24.16 -9.25 -8.29
N PRO A 25 -23.71 -8.93 -9.52
CA PRO A 25 -22.36 -9.23 -9.99
C PRO A 25 -21.27 -8.31 -9.40
N VAL A 26 -21.65 -7.24 -8.68
CA VAL A 26 -20.71 -6.31 -8.05
C VAL A 26 -20.57 -6.66 -6.57
N THR A 27 -19.35 -6.70 -6.05
CA THR A 27 -19.09 -6.74 -4.60
C THR A 27 -18.38 -5.45 -4.19
N ALA A 28 -18.87 -4.82 -3.12
CA ALA A 28 -18.24 -3.65 -2.53
C ALA A 28 -17.71 -4.00 -1.14
N LYS A 29 -16.52 -3.50 -0.82
CA LYS A 29 -15.89 -3.62 0.50
C LYS A 29 -15.40 -2.26 0.94
N VAL A 30 -15.60 -1.91 2.21
CA VAL A 30 -14.97 -0.74 2.83
C VAL A 30 -14.41 -1.12 4.19
N GLY A 31 -13.27 -0.56 4.57
CA GLY A 31 -12.62 -0.91 5.81
C GLY A 31 -11.75 0.19 6.38
N VAL A 32 -11.37 -0.03 7.64
CA VAL A 32 -10.51 0.85 8.41
C VAL A 32 -9.54 0.05 9.27
N ASN A 33 -8.33 0.55 9.34
CA ASN A 33 -7.22 0.06 10.14
C ASN A 33 -6.72 1.24 11.00
N PHE A 34 -6.67 1.07 12.32
CA PHE A 34 -6.25 2.11 13.24
C PHE A 34 -5.18 1.60 14.20
N ALA A 35 -4.00 2.21 14.13
CA ALA A 35 -2.91 1.99 15.06
C ALA A 35 -2.84 3.18 16.03
N PRO A 36 -3.17 2.97 17.32
CA PRO A 36 -3.14 4.05 18.31
C PRO A 36 -1.71 4.50 18.62
N ALA A 37 -1.61 5.56 19.42
CA ALA A 37 -0.34 6.16 19.80
C ALA A 37 0.65 5.16 20.43
N GLN A 38 1.81 4.95 19.79
CA GLN A 38 2.80 3.93 20.19
C GLN A 38 4.24 4.39 19.91
N LYS A 39 5.21 3.80 20.62
CA LYS A 39 6.64 4.15 20.50
C LYS A 39 7.24 3.91 19.11
N VAL A 40 6.71 2.95 18.34
CA VAL A 40 7.17 2.68 16.96
C VAL A 40 7.09 3.94 16.08
N PHE A 41 6.08 4.77 16.31
CA PHE A 41 5.86 6.01 15.57
C PHE A 41 6.81 7.13 15.97
N ASN A 42 7.71 6.88 16.93
CA ASN A 42 8.86 7.74 17.21
C ASN A 42 10.02 7.53 16.23
N LEU A 43 10.01 6.42 15.48
CA LEU A 43 11.04 6.10 14.50
C LEU A 43 10.73 6.65 13.11
N ASN A 44 9.48 7.07 12.85
CA ASN A 44 9.15 7.71 11.59
C ASN A 44 9.65 9.16 11.60
N PHE A 45 10.59 9.46 10.71
CA PHE A 45 11.18 10.78 10.55
C PHE A 45 10.49 11.62 9.45
N SER A 46 9.57 11.01 8.69
CA SER A 46 8.74 11.68 7.68
C SER A 46 7.39 12.17 8.22
N SER A 47 7.00 11.75 9.43
CA SER A 47 5.74 12.14 10.07
C SER A 47 5.93 12.33 11.57
N ALA A 48 5.42 13.45 12.10
CA ALA A 48 5.41 13.71 13.54
C ALA A 48 4.24 13.03 14.27
N GLN A 49 3.32 12.41 13.52
CA GLN A 49 2.11 11.81 14.06
C GLN A 49 2.44 10.52 14.83
N ARG A 50 1.80 10.36 15.99
CA ARG A 50 2.06 9.21 16.87
C ARG A 50 1.10 8.06 16.67
N SER A 51 0.04 8.23 15.89
CA SER A 51 -0.95 7.21 15.52
C SER A 51 -1.05 7.13 14.01
N ASN A 52 -1.62 6.04 13.49
CA ASN A 52 -1.89 5.88 12.08
C ASN A 52 -3.31 5.41 11.82
N THR A 53 -3.94 5.95 10.79
CA THR A 53 -5.22 5.48 10.27
C THR A 53 -5.06 5.18 8.79
N TYR A 54 -5.56 4.02 8.38
CA TYR A 54 -5.72 3.66 6.99
C TYR A 54 -7.19 3.33 6.73
N VAL A 55 -7.78 3.94 5.71
CA VAL A 55 -9.15 3.67 5.26
C VAL A 55 -9.10 3.25 3.81
N PHE A 56 -9.96 2.32 3.42
CA PHE A 56 -9.98 1.83 2.05
C PHE A 56 -11.39 1.48 1.57
N GLY A 57 -11.53 1.45 0.25
CA GLY A 57 -12.69 0.94 -0.46
C GLY A 57 -12.27 0.09 -1.66
N GLU A 58 -13.04 -0.95 -1.92
CA GLU A 58 -12.83 -1.87 -3.05
C GLU A 58 -14.14 -2.12 -3.78
N LEU A 59 -14.03 -2.28 -5.09
CA LEU A 59 -15.10 -2.78 -5.93
C LEU A 59 -14.58 -3.95 -6.75
N SER A 60 -15.35 -5.03 -6.82
CA SER A 60 -15.12 -6.09 -7.78
C SER A 60 -16.37 -6.35 -8.60
N PHE A 61 -16.20 -6.68 -9.87
CA PHE A 61 -17.28 -7.00 -10.79
C PHE A 61 -16.98 -8.32 -11.48
N SER A 62 -17.89 -9.28 -11.31
CA SER A 62 -17.83 -10.61 -11.92
C SER A 62 -19.01 -10.76 -12.89
N PRO A 63 -18.85 -10.40 -14.17
CA PRO A 63 -19.91 -10.54 -15.15
C PRO A 63 -20.39 -12.01 -15.24
N PRO A 64 -21.71 -12.26 -15.26
CA PRO A 64 -22.24 -13.61 -15.43
C PRO A 64 -21.70 -14.27 -16.69
N SER A 65 -21.47 -15.58 -16.62
CA SER A 65 -21.05 -16.40 -17.76
C SER A 65 -19.70 -16.00 -18.38
N THR A 66 -18.87 -15.24 -17.66
CA THR A 66 -17.50 -14.94 -18.07
C THR A 66 -16.49 -15.40 -17.02
N PRO A 67 -15.29 -15.82 -17.42
CA PRO A 67 -14.21 -16.17 -16.49
C PRO A 67 -13.42 -14.96 -15.98
N PHE A 68 -13.87 -13.74 -16.30
CA PHE A 68 -13.17 -12.51 -15.94
C PHE A 68 -13.73 -11.91 -14.65
N VAL A 69 -12.85 -11.27 -13.88
CA VAL A 69 -13.20 -10.44 -12.72
C VAL A 69 -12.46 -9.12 -12.86
N LEU A 70 -13.18 -8.01 -12.77
CA LEU A 70 -12.57 -6.70 -12.61
C LEU A 70 -12.46 -6.40 -11.12
N HIS A 71 -11.36 -5.79 -10.69
CA HIS A 71 -11.16 -5.41 -9.29
C HIS A 71 -10.45 -4.07 -9.20
N THR A 72 -10.86 -3.29 -8.22
CA THR A 72 -10.24 -2.02 -7.87
C THR A 72 -10.10 -1.89 -6.36
N HIS A 73 -9.10 -1.14 -5.96
CA HIS A 73 -8.82 -0.78 -4.58
C HIS A 73 -8.40 0.68 -4.55
N LEU A 74 -8.88 1.43 -3.55
CA LEU A 74 -8.43 2.77 -3.23
C LEU A 74 -8.31 2.90 -1.72
N GLY A 75 -7.10 3.17 -1.25
CA GLY A 75 -6.76 3.38 0.15
C GLY A 75 -6.29 4.80 0.41
N HIS A 76 -6.43 5.28 1.64
CA HIS A 76 -5.82 6.50 2.15
C HIS A 76 -5.10 6.22 3.46
N THR A 77 -3.79 6.44 3.49
CA THR A 77 -2.96 6.37 4.70
C THR A 77 -2.74 7.77 5.26
N GLY A 78 -3.01 7.92 6.56
CA GLY A 78 -2.75 9.13 7.30
C GLY A 78 -2.12 8.87 8.68
N GLY A 79 -1.00 9.54 8.96
CA GLY A 79 -0.38 9.56 10.28
C GLY A 79 1.00 8.93 10.31
N GLY A 80 1.25 8.06 11.28
CA GLY A 80 2.57 7.53 11.62
C GLY A 80 3.17 6.56 10.59
N PHE A 81 2.40 6.12 9.58
CA PHE A 81 2.89 5.33 8.44
C PHE A 81 2.85 6.10 7.11
N ASP A 82 2.67 7.42 7.15
CA ASP A 82 2.85 8.26 5.97
C ASP A 82 4.24 8.09 5.38
N TYR A 83 4.34 8.29 4.06
CA TYR A 83 5.58 8.20 3.31
C TYR A 83 5.87 9.53 2.62
N GLY A 84 6.44 10.46 3.38
CA GLY A 84 6.71 11.85 2.98
C GLY A 84 5.49 12.78 2.92
N LYS A 85 4.29 12.21 2.85
CA LYS A 85 2.99 12.86 3.07
C LYS A 85 1.91 11.79 3.31
N GLN A 86 0.74 12.22 3.78
CA GLN A 86 -0.49 11.43 3.66
C GLN A 86 -0.73 11.11 2.18
N TYR A 87 -1.18 9.89 1.90
CA TYR A 87 -1.21 9.41 0.52
C TYR A 87 -2.40 8.51 0.23
N LEU A 88 -2.72 8.47 -1.05
CA LEU A 88 -3.60 7.47 -1.62
C LEU A 88 -2.75 6.36 -2.23
N ASP A 89 -3.13 5.13 -1.98
CA ASP A 89 -2.68 3.94 -2.71
C ASP A 89 -3.86 3.36 -3.48
N TYR A 90 -3.56 2.76 -4.64
CA TYR A 90 -4.60 2.26 -5.51
C TYR A 90 -4.13 1.04 -6.28
N SER A 91 -5.10 0.20 -6.63
CA SER A 91 -4.93 -0.81 -7.67
C SER A 91 -6.18 -0.91 -8.55
N ALA A 92 -5.98 -1.26 -9.81
CA ALA A 92 -7.05 -1.58 -10.73
C ALA A 92 -6.57 -2.64 -11.71
N GLY A 93 -7.37 -3.69 -11.92
CA GLY A 93 -6.94 -4.81 -12.72
C GLY A 93 -8.07 -5.72 -13.18
N VAL A 94 -7.65 -6.78 -13.86
CA VAL A 94 -8.50 -7.86 -14.34
C VAL A 94 -7.86 -9.20 -14.04
N SER A 95 -8.64 -10.11 -13.47
CA SER A 95 -8.28 -11.52 -13.32
C SER A 95 -9.04 -12.36 -14.34
N TYR A 96 -8.39 -13.38 -14.90
CA TYR A 96 -8.95 -14.38 -15.79
C TYR A 96 -8.73 -15.78 -15.23
N LYS A 97 -9.82 -16.55 -15.06
CA LYS A 97 -9.76 -17.92 -14.56
C LYS A 97 -9.79 -18.93 -15.70
N TYR A 98 -8.82 -19.83 -15.73
CA TYR A 98 -8.76 -20.96 -16.65
C TYR A 98 -8.42 -22.24 -15.89
N LYS A 99 -9.43 -23.11 -15.70
CA LYS A 99 -9.30 -24.34 -14.91
C LYS A 99 -8.76 -24.02 -13.50
N ALA A 100 -7.65 -24.66 -13.11
CA ALA A 100 -6.96 -24.48 -11.84
C ALA A 100 -6.08 -23.21 -11.80
N LEU A 101 -6.01 -22.42 -12.87
CA LEU A 101 -5.14 -21.25 -12.97
C LEU A 101 -5.94 -19.95 -12.95
N THR A 102 -5.43 -18.96 -12.24
CA THR A 102 -5.89 -17.56 -12.30
C THR A 102 -4.74 -16.69 -12.78
N PHE A 103 -4.95 -15.96 -13.88
CA PHE A 103 -4.04 -14.96 -14.41
C PHE A 103 -4.54 -13.59 -13.98
N ASP A 104 -3.66 -12.73 -13.48
CA ASP A 104 -4.00 -11.37 -13.07
C ASP A 104 -3.12 -10.36 -13.78
N LEU A 105 -3.71 -9.24 -14.20
CA LEU A 105 -2.99 -8.06 -14.64
C LEU A 105 -3.58 -6.82 -13.95
N SER A 106 -2.73 -6.10 -13.23
CA SER A 106 -3.13 -4.95 -12.42
C SER A 106 -2.14 -3.79 -12.57
N VAL A 107 -2.64 -2.56 -12.50
CA VAL A 107 -1.84 -1.36 -12.25
C VAL A 107 -1.93 -1.05 -10.76
N VAL A 108 -0.78 -0.87 -10.10
CA VAL A 108 -0.67 -0.63 -8.65
C VAL A 108 0.21 0.59 -8.43
N GLY A 109 -0.16 1.48 -7.51
CA GLY A 109 0.67 2.64 -7.22
C GLY A 109 0.16 3.50 -6.07
N THR A 110 0.78 4.67 -5.93
CA THR A 110 0.39 5.69 -4.97
C THR A 110 0.34 7.07 -5.64
N ASN A 111 -0.27 8.05 -4.97
CA ASN A 111 -0.19 9.46 -5.39
C ASN A 111 1.02 10.20 -4.80
N ILE A 112 2.06 9.48 -4.35
CA ILE A 112 3.28 10.08 -3.81
C ILE A 112 4.19 10.48 -4.98
N SER A 113 4.48 11.77 -5.09
CA SER A 113 5.38 12.27 -6.12
C SER A 113 6.84 12.10 -5.73
N ARG A 114 7.73 12.24 -6.70
CA ARG A 114 9.18 12.28 -6.42
C ARG A 114 9.56 13.44 -5.51
N SER A 115 8.94 14.62 -5.67
CA SER A 115 9.24 15.77 -4.82
C SER A 115 8.80 15.55 -3.37
N ASP A 116 7.74 14.77 -3.15
CA ASP A 116 7.33 14.37 -1.79
C ASP A 116 8.38 13.49 -1.13
N THR A 117 8.88 12.47 -1.85
CA THR A 117 9.94 11.61 -1.32
C THR A 117 11.26 12.34 -1.16
N ASP A 118 11.61 13.24 -2.09
CA ASP A 118 12.86 13.99 -2.01
C ASP A 118 12.85 14.93 -0.79
N ARG A 119 11.75 15.65 -0.57
CA ARG A 119 11.58 16.53 0.59
C ARG A 119 11.68 15.78 1.92
N ALA A 120 11.19 14.54 1.98
CA ALA A 120 11.13 13.75 3.20
C ALA A 120 12.41 12.93 3.48
N PHE A 121 13.09 12.45 2.44
CA PHE A 121 14.13 11.42 2.57
C PHE A 121 15.49 11.81 1.97
N VAL A 122 15.55 12.84 1.11
CA VAL A 122 16.77 13.18 0.37
C VAL A 122 17.45 14.39 0.98
N SER A 123 18.59 14.17 1.63
CA SER A 123 19.50 15.22 2.09
C SER A 123 20.93 14.88 1.68
N ALA A 124 21.77 15.90 1.45
CA ALA A 124 23.17 15.68 1.07
C ALA A 124 23.92 14.80 2.08
N ALA A 125 23.76 15.08 3.38
CA ALA A 125 24.36 14.30 4.45
C ALA A 125 23.77 12.88 4.53
N GLY A 126 22.44 12.73 4.43
CA GLY A 126 21.78 11.42 4.50
C GLY A 126 22.15 10.51 3.33
N CYS A 127 22.18 11.05 2.11
CA CYS A 127 22.54 10.29 0.92
C CYS A 127 24.03 9.92 0.91
N ALA A 128 24.92 10.81 1.34
CA ALA A 128 26.34 10.49 1.51
C ALA A 128 26.56 9.40 2.57
N GLY A 129 25.79 9.42 3.67
CA GLY A 129 25.83 8.37 4.70
C GLY A 129 25.38 6.99 4.22
N LEU A 130 24.59 6.92 3.15
CA LEU A 130 24.20 5.67 2.46
C LEU A 130 25.17 5.28 1.33
N GLY A 131 26.22 6.07 1.06
CA GLY A 131 27.11 5.88 -0.08
C GLY A 131 26.45 6.18 -1.43
N PHE A 132 25.37 6.96 -1.44
CA PHE A 132 24.60 7.30 -2.64
C PHE A 132 24.89 8.71 -3.15
N THR A 133 24.84 8.90 -4.46
CA THR A 133 24.62 10.24 -5.04
C THR A 133 23.21 10.72 -4.72
N ILE A 134 22.96 12.03 -4.81
CA ILE A 134 21.59 12.59 -4.65
C ILE A 134 20.60 11.93 -5.62
N ALA A 135 21.00 11.71 -6.88
CA ALA A 135 20.15 11.08 -7.88
C ALA A 135 19.82 9.61 -7.54
N THR A 136 20.81 8.85 -7.08
CA THR A 136 20.60 7.46 -6.62
C THR A 136 19.67 7.41 -5.42
N CYS A 137 19.86 8.32 -4.46
CA CYS A 137 19.06 8.45 -3.24
C CYS A 137 17.59 8.80 -3.56
N SER A 138 17.36 9.79 -4.42
CA SER A 138 16.01 10.13 -4.92
C SER A 138 15.35 8.95 -5.60
N ASN A 139 16.06 8.22 -6.46
CA ASN A 139 15.53 7.02 -7.10
C ASN A 139 15.20 5.91 -6.10
N TYR A 140 16.05 5.70 -5.10
CA TYR A 140 15.87 4.68 -4.07
C TYR A 140 14.56 4.90 -3.31
N TRP A 141 14.33 6.11 -2.79
CA TRP A 141 13.13 6.44 -2.02
C TRP A 141 11.88 6.58 -2.89
N HIS A 142 11.99 7.04 -4.14
CA HIS A 142 10.82 7.16 -4.99
C HIS A 142 10.37 5.82 -5.59
N ARG A 143 11.28 4.84 -5.78
CA ARG A 143 10.95 3.54 -6.40
C ARG A 143 9.73 2.83 -5.79
N PRO A 144 9.58 2.66 -4.46
CA PRO A 144 8.43 1.96 -3.89
C PRO A 144 7.10 2.71 -4.05
N ALA A 145 7.13 4.02 -4.29
CA ALA A 145 5.94 4.85 -4.45
C ALA A 145 5.39 4.88 -5.90
N LYS A 146 6.18 4.41 -6.87
CA LYS A 146 5.84 4.49 -8.30
C LYS A 146 4.68 3.58 -8.67
N THR A 147 3.91 4.05 -9.63
CA THR A 147 2.92 3.23 -10.34
C THR A 147 3.62 2.20 -11.22
N VAL A 148 3.21 0.94 -11.10
CA VAL A 148 3.76 -0.18 -11.88
C VAL A 148 2.63 -1.09 -12.36
N ALA A 149 2.87 -1.76 -13.49
CA ALA A 149 2.04 -2.88 -13.92
C ALA A 149 2.56 -4.16 -13.25
N VAL A 150 1.66 -4.97 -12.71
CA VAL A 150 1.92 -6.24 -12.03
C VAL A 150 1.13 -7.32 -12.73
N GLY A 151 1.81 -8.39 -13.13
CA GLY A 151 1.18 -9.62 -13.62
C GLY A 151 1.42 -10.75 -12.62
N SER A 152 0.43 -11.59 -12.37
CA SER A 152 0.59 -12.78 -11.53
C SER A 152 -0.14 -14.00 -12.08
N ILE A 153 0.32 -15.18 -11.70
CA ILE A 153 -0.32 -16.46 -12.00
C ILE A 153 -0.44 -17.21 -10.69
N THR A 154 -1.66 -17.61 -10.34
CA THR A 154 -1.95 -18.42 -9.15
C THR A 154 -2.52 -19.76 -9.58
N ALA A 155 -2.00 -20.86 -9.02
CA ALA A 155 -2.55 -22.19 -9.19
C ALA A 155 -3.28 -22.64 -7.92
N SER A 156 -4.41 -23.33 -8.08
CA SER A 156 -5.17 -23.94 -6.97
C SER A 156 -5.34 -25.43 -7.23
N PHE A 157 -4.84 -26.27 -6.32
CA PHE A 157 -4.87 -27.74 -6.39
C PHE A 157 -5.77 -28.33 -5.30
#